data_AF-A0AAN6RAF3-F1
#
_entry.id   AF-A0AAN6RAF3-F1
#
_cell.length_a   1.000
_cell.length_b   1.000
_cell.length_c   1.000
_cell.angle_alpha   90.00
_cell.angle_beta   90.00
_cell.angle_gamma   90.00
#
_symmetry.space_group_name_H-M   'P 1'
#
loop_
_entity.id
_entity.type
_entity.pdbx_description
1 polymer ?
#
loop_
_entity_poly.entity_id
_entity_poly.type
_entity_poly.pdbx_seq_one_letter_code
_entity_poly.pdbx_strand_id
1 'polypeptide(L)'
;MRAVRNTLDLNCMSVPRKYRNLGDFHAYYSGAKRAPILTIVIGGNHEASNYLFELYYGGWLAPNIYYMGASNVIRYGPFRIAGLSGIFNSSDYQKPHHERLPYDRGDIRSVYHVRDNDVAKLLQIRSQIHVGVSHDWPRRVEWFGDYRSLFHQRPHFLESAKIDSLGSPPAEQLLNYLKPSYWFSGHMHVKYSATVKHEPKLGDDIFKTLSIPDAIQSQLPESMLKATLRSNSTTDRPQSERITNDTTKFLALDKPGRGREFLELLEIDLPLDNISNPTNPYLQTTSSNKFLLRHDEEWLAITRSYAGALAIRGGSYTGGPWPMSEKACAKIVEKNMRWVRENITAKDMLLIPDNFKRHAPPYDPAENVKFDEQPVEFPNSQTDQFCRMLDIPNPFSEVRDEDNGGDDGIVFR
;
A
#
# COMPACT_ATOMS: atom_id res chain seq x y z
N MET A 1 5.41 -8.72 -8.99
CA MET A 1 4.68 -9.44 -10.05
C MET A 1 3.88 -8.39 -10.80
N ARG A 2 3.92 -8.37 -12.13
CA ARG A 2 3.20 -7.35 -12.91
C ARG A 2 1.77 -7.81 -13.18
N ALA A 3 0.75 -7.15 -12.64
CA ALA A 3 -0.64 -7.61 -12.68
C ALA A 3 -1.35 -7.41 -14.04
N VAL A 4 -0.69 -7.76 -15.16
CA VAL A 4 -1.19 -7.57 -16.53
C VAL A 4 -2.14 -8.70 -16.93
N ARG A 5 -3.42 -8.40 -17.18
CA ARG A 5 -4.47 -9.39 -17.50
C ARG A 5 -4.47 -9.77 -18.99
N ASN A 6 -4.24 -8.79 -19.86
CA ASN A 6 -4.26 -8.89 -21.32
C ASN A 6 -3.34 -7.82 -21.96
N THR A 7 -3.30 -7.77 -23.29
CA THR A 7 -2.40 -6.85 -24.02
C THR A 7 -2.77 -5.37 -23.84
N LEU A 8 -4.06 -5.03 -23.68
CA LEU A 8 -4.52 -3.65 -23.47
C LEU A 8 -3.97 -3.03 -22.18
N ASP A 9 -3.87 -3.82 -21.10
CA ASP A 9 -3.29 -3.37 -19.82
C ASP A 9 -1.85 -2.86 -19.99
N LEU A 10 -1.08 -3.36 -20.97
CA LEU A 10 0.29 -2.88 -21.24
C LEU A 10 0.33 -1.40 -21.64
N ASN A 11 -0.76 -0.87 -22.21
CA ASN A 11 -0.86 0.52 -22.61
C ASN A 11 -1.14 1.47 -21.45
N CYS A 12 -1.57 0.95 -20.30
CA CYS A 12 -1.74 1.69 -19.05
C CYS A 12 -0.47 1.67 -18.16
N MET A 13 0.61 1.01 -18.59
CA MET A 13 1.85 0.90 -17.82
C MET A 13 2.85 2.01 -18.12
N SER A 14 3.47 2.54 -17.06
CA SER A 14 4.64 3.44 -17.14
C SER A 14 5.93 2.66 -17.40
N VAL A 15 5.97 1.93 -18.51
CA VAL A 15 7.13 1.17 -18.97
C VAL A 15 7.44 1.59 -20.41
N PRO A 16 8.70 1.88 -20.77
CA PRO A 16 9.06 2.16 -22.16
C PRO A 16 8.59 1.04 -23.08
N ARG A 17 8.00 1.40 -24.23
CA ARG A 17 7.30 0.45 -25.12
C ARG A 17 8.10 -0.81 -25.43
N LYS A 18 9.38 -0.68 -25.74
CA LYS A 18 10.30 -1.80 -26.05
C LYS A 18 10.53 -2.80 -24.90
N TYR A 19 10.13 -2.46 -23.67
CA TYR A 19 10.28 -3.31 -22.47
C TYR A 19 8.93 -3.77 -21.89
N ARG A 20 7.82 -3.41 -22.53
CA ARG A 20 6.48 -3.90 -22.16
C ARG A 20 6.39 -5.37 -22.58
N ASN A 21 6.09 -6.22 -21.61
CA ASN A 21 5.91 -7.64 -21.80
C ASN A 21 4.76 -8.09 -20.91
N LEU A 22 3.94 -9.01 -21.42
CA LEU A 22 2.77 -9.54 -20.72
C LEU A 22 3.15 -10.21 -19.38
N GLY A 23 4.33 -10.84 -19.34
CA GLY A 23 4.75 -11.66 -18.20
C GLY A 23 3.80 -12.84 -18.00
N ASP A 24 3.75 -13.35 -16.77
CA ASP A 24 3.03 -14.60 -16.47
C ASP A 24 1.66 -14.38 -15.84
N PHE A 25 1.33 -13.15 -15.45
CA PHE A 25 0.16 -12.89 -14.61
C PHE A 25 -1.17 -13.22 -15.31
N HIS A 26 -1.27 -13.00 -16.63
CA HIS A 26 -2.44 -13.36 -17.42
C HIS A 26 -2.86 -14.84 -17.25
N ALA A 27 -1.89 -15.75 -17.00
CA ALA A 27 -2.17 -17.16 -16.77
C ALA A 27 -2.84 -17.41 -15.41
N TYR A 28 -2.50 -16.62 -14.39
CA TYR A 28 -3.18 -16.66 -13.08
C TYR A 28 -4.57 -16.03 -13.17
N TYR A 29 -4.69 -14.88 -13.84
CA TYR A 29 -5.96 -14.20 -14.05
C TYR A 29 -6.98 -15.05 -14.84
N SER A 30 -6.52 -15.75 -15.89
CA SER A 30 -7.36 -16.63 -16.70
C SER A 30 -7.77 -17.94 -15.99
N GLY A 31 -7.05 -18.32 -14.92
CA GLY A 31 -7.23 -19.59 -14.20
C GLY A 31 -6.38 -20.74 -14.74
N ALA A 32 -5.55 -20.52 -15.77
CA ALA A 32 -4.62 -21.53 -16.28
C ALA A 32 -3.51 -21.89 -15.27
N LYS A 33 -3.17 -20.96 -14.36
CA LYS A 33 -2.30 -21.18 -13.21
C LYS A 33 -3.00 -20.74 -11.92
N ARG A 34 -2.58 -21.31 -10.79
CA ARG A 34 -3.00 -20.90 -9.45
C ARG A 34 -1.78 -20.74 -8.56
N ALA A 35 -1.74 -19.68 -7.74
CA ALA A 35 -0.64 -19.51 -6.79
C ALA A 35 -0.72 -20.61 -5.71
N PRO A 36 0.37 -21.35 -5.45
CA PRO A 36 0.36 -22.48 -4.51
C PRO A 36 0.32 -22.03 -3.03
N ILE A 37 0.70 -20.78 -2.78
CA ILE A 37 0.77 -20.17 -1.46
C ILE A 37 0.04 -18.83 -1.54
N LEU A 38 -0.67 -18.47 -0.45
CA LEU A 38 -1.24 -17.13 -0.31
C LEU A 38 -0.14 -16.09 -0.55
N THR A 39 -0.36 -15.24 -1.55
CA THR A 39 0.59 -14.22 -1.97
C THR A 39 -0.06 -12.86 -1.76
N ILE A 40 0.41 -12.12 -0.76
CA ILE A 40 -0.02 -10.74 -0.50
C ILE A 40 0.91 -9.82 -1.28
N VAL A 41 0.36 -8.88 -2.05
CA VAL A 41 1.13 -7.97 -2.90
C VAL A 41 0.75 -6.51 -2.67
N ILE A 42 1.72 -5.63 -2.86
CA ILE A 42 1.54 -4.18 -3.01
C ILE A 42 1.94 -3.77 -4.43
N GLY A 43 1.52 -2.58 -4.86
CA GLY A 43 1.83 -2.03 -6.17
C GLY A 43 3.18 -1.32 -6.17
N GLY A 44 3.88 -1.39 -7.30
CA GLY A 44 5.06 -0.57 -7.59
C GLY A 44 4.83 0.40 -8.76
N ASN A 45 5.91 0.84 -9.40
CA ASN A 45 5.85 1.80 -10.51
C ASN A 45 5.74 1.18 -11.93
N HIS A 46 5.92 -0.14 -12.06
CA HIS A 46 5.87 -0.86 -13.34
C HIS A 46 4.73 -1.88 -13.34
N GLU A 47 3.52 -1.40 -13.05
CA GLU A 47 2.32 -2.23 -12.88
C GLU A 47 1.25 -1.90 -13.92
N ALA A 48 0.29 -2.81 -14.09
CA ALA A 48 -0.98 -2.54 -14.77
C ALA A 48 -1.85 -1.69 -13.83
N SER A 49 -1.54 -0.40 -13.75
CA SER A 49 -2.14 0.50 -12.77
C SER A 49 -3.65 0.59 -12.89
N ASN A 50 -4.21 0.46 -14.09
CA ASN A 50 -5.65 0.40 -14.30
C ASN A 50 -6.31 -0.73 -13.51
N TYR A 51 -5.75 -1.95 -13.57
CA TYR A 51 -6.32 -3.08 -12.83
C TYR A 51 -6.11 -2.94 -11.32
N LEU A 52 -4.94 -2.47 -10.88
CA LEU A 52 -4.70 -2.22 -9.46
C LEU A 52 -5.63 -1.13 -8.91
N PHE A 53 -5.91 -0.09 -9.70
CA PHE A 53 -6.73 1.03 -9.28
C PHE A 53 -8.21 0.65 -9.12
N GLU A 54 -8.72 -0.29 -9.94
CA GLU A 54 -10.04 -0.92 -9.73
C GLU A 54 -10.19 -1.55 -8.33
N LEU A 55 -9.06 -1.92 -7.69
CA LEU A 55 -8.97 -2.54 -6.37
C LEU A 55 -8.29 -1.61 -5.35
N TYR A 56 -8.62 -0.31 -5.38
CA TYR A 56 -8.03 0.72 -4.50
C TYR A 56 -8.05 0.35 -3.00
N TYR A 57 -9.14 -0.29 -2.52
CA TYR A 57 -9.29 -0.74 -1.13
C TYR A 57 -8.73 -2.15 -0.83
N GLY A 58 -8.11 -2.78 -1.83
CA GLY A 58 -7.60 -4.14 -1.80
C GLY A 58 -8.60 -5.18 -2.33
N GLY A 59 -8.07 -6.33 -2.73
CA GLY A 59 -8.87 -7.44 -3.25
C GLY A 59 -8.02 -8.48 -3.97
N TRP A 60 -8.65 -9.59 -4.34
CA TRP A 60 -8.01 -10.68 -5.07
C TRP A 60 -7.75 -10.29 -6.52
N LEU A 61 -6.47 -10.33 -6.92
CA LEU A 61 -6.07 -10.18 -8.33
C LEU A 61 -6.27 -11.49 -9.12
N ALA A 62 -6.18 -12.61 -8.43
CA ALA A 62 -6.39 -13.97 -8.90
C ALA A 62 -6.53 -14.90 -7.68
N PRO A 63 -6.95 -16.16 -7.82
CA PRO A 63 -7.05 -17.07 -6.67
C PRO A 63 -5.69 -17.19 -5.95
N ASN A 64 -5.69 -17.01 -4.63
CA ASN A 64 -4.52 -16.95 -3.73
C ASN A 64 -3.57 -15.76 -3.94
N ILE A 65 -3.93 -14.73 -4.71
CA ILE A 65 -3.11 -13.52 -4.90
C ILE A 65 -3.93 -12.30 -4.45
N TYR A 66 -3.62 -11.75 -3.29
CA TYR A 66 -4.35 -10.62 -2.69
C TYR A 66 -3.54 -9.32 -2.83
N TYR A 67 -4.10 -8.32 -3.49
CA TYR A 67 -3.55 -6.98 -3.54
C TYR A 67 -4.04 -6.16 -2.35
N MET A 68 -3.13 -5.46 -1.69
CA MET A 68 -3.48 -4.63 -0.54
C MET A 68 -4.25 -3.37 -0.90
N GLY A 69 -4.23 -2.89 -2.15
CA GLY A 69 -4.77 -1.57 -2.48
C GLY A 69 -3.71 -0.48 -2.38
N ALA A 70 -4.12 0.78 -2.47
CA ALA A 70 -3.20 1.92 -2.36
C ALA A 70 -2.51 1.97 -0.98
N SER A 71 -3.28 1.72 0.08
CA SER A 71 -2.82 1.54 1.46
C SER A 71 -3.79 0.62 2.19
N ASN A 72 -3.29 -0.22 3.11
CA ASN A 72 -4.13 -1.15 3.88
C ASN A 72 -3.47 -1.66 5.15
N VAL A 73 -4.28 -2.13 6.10
CA VAL A 73 -3.85 -3.06 7.15
C VAL A 73 -4.76 -4.27 7.14
N ILE A 74 -4.17 -5.45 6.92
CA ILE A 74 -4.88 -6.73 6.96
C ILE A 74 -4.29 -7.62 8.06
N ARG A 75 -5.06 -8.65 8.43
CA ARG A 75 -4.65 -9.65 9.41
C ARG A 75 -4.54 -11.03 8.79
N TYR A 76 -3.45 -11.71 9.12
CA TYR A 76 -3.25 -13.13 8.86
C TYR A 76 -2.86 -13.77 10.19
N GLY A 77 -3.84 -14.38 10.86
CA GLY A 77 -3.59 -14.85 12.21
C GLY A 77 -3.38 -13.67 13.19
N PRO A 78 -2.41 -13.78 14.11
CA PRO A 78 -2.08 -12.70 15.03
C PRO A 78 -1.28 -11.56 14.37
N PHE A 79 -0.81 -11.74 13.12
CA PHE A 79 -0.04 -10.72 12.42
C PHE A 79 -0.93 -9.62 11.87
N ARG A 80 -0.42 -8.38 11.96
CA ARG A 80 -0.99 -7.20 11.31
C ARG A 80 0.03 -6.71 10.30
N ILE A 81 -0.41 -6.64 9.06
CA ILE A 81 0.43 -6.34 7.91
C ILE A 81 -0.06 -5.02 7.32
N ALA A 82 0.77 -3.99 7.41
CA ALA A 82 0.53 -2.69 6.80
C ALA A 82 1.22 -2.62 5.43
N GLY A 83 0.50 -2.16 4.41
CA GLY A 83 1.02 -2.02 3.05
C GLY A 83 0.84 -0.59 2.54
N LEU A 84 1.86 -0.08 1.85
CA LEU A 84 1.82 1.17 1.11
C LEU A 84 2.29 0.90 -0.33
N SER A 85 1.37 1.00 -1.28
CA SER A 85 1.66 0.81 -2.70
C SER A 85 2.19 2.09 -3.33
N GLY A 86 3.05 1.93 -4.34
CA GLY A 86 3.53 3.03 -5.17
C GLY A 86 4.91 3.57 -4.80
N ILE A 87 5.28 4.65 -5.48
CA ILE A 87 6.55 5.38 -5.26
C ILE A 87 6.32 6.82 -4.87
N PHE A 88 7.25 7.42 -4.15
CA PHE A 88 7.12 8.83 -3.77
C PHE A 88 7.43 9.76 -4.95
N ASN A 89 6.56 10.75 -5.17
CA ASN A 89 6.84 11.90 -6.01
C ASN A 89 6.28 13.16 -5.35
N SER A 90 7.14 14.13 -5.06
CA SER A 90 6.75 15.35 -4.33
C SER A 90 5.69 16.17 -5.07
N SER A 91 5.70 16.18 -6.40
CA SER A 91 4.76 16.97 -7.21
C SER A 91 3.33 16.46 -7.14
N ASP A 92 3.12 15.19 -6.80
CA ASP A 92 1.79 14.58 -6.72
C ASP A 92 1.36 14.23 -5.29
N TYR A 93 2.29 14.20 -4.34
CA TYR A 93 2.04 13.73 -2.97
C TYR A 93 0.86 14.41 -2.28
N GLN A 94 0.72 15.72 -2.40
CA GLN A 94 -0.36 16.50 -1.77
C GLN A 94 -1.65 16.55 -2.60
N LYS A 95 -1.67 15.95 -3.79
CA LYS A 95 -2.86 15.91 -4.66
C LYS A 95 -3.70 14.70 -4.30
N PRO A 96 -5.03 14.74 -4.50
CA PRO A 96 -5.81 13.51 -4.46
C PRO A 96 -5.43 12.59 -5.62
N HIS A 97 -5.76 11.31 -5.48
CA HIS A 97 -5.91 10.42 -6.64
C HIS A 97 -7.08 10.94 -7.48
N HIS A 98 -6.83 11.18 -8.76
CA HIS A 98 -7.77 11.79 -9.71
C HIS A 98 -7.81 11.04 -11.05
N GLU A 99 -6.92 10.08 -11.23
CA GLU A 99 -6.71 9.32 -12.44
C GLU A 99 -7.94 8.46 -12.74
N ARG A 100 -8.40 8.48 -13.99
CA ARG A 100 -9.50 7.65 -14.48
C ARG A 100 -9.27 7.27 -15.93
N LEU A 101 -9.66 6.07 -16.35
CA LEU A 101 -9.48 5.68 -17.74
C LEU A 101 -10.37 6.52 -18.67
N PRO A 102 -9.93 6.79 -19.91
CA PRO A 102 -8.61 6.50 -20.46
C PRO A 102 -7.54 7.43 -19.86
N TYR A 103 -6.37 6.88 -19.52
CA TYR A 103 -5.28 7.65 -18.94
C TYR A 103 -4.54 8.48 -19.98
N ASP A 104 -4.25 9.73 -19.66
CA ASP A 104 -3.23 10.46 -20.41
C ASP A 104 -1.79 10.09 -19.96
N ARG A 105 -0.79 10.75 -20.53
CA ARG A 105 0.63 10.49 -20.18
C ARG A 105 0.97 10.87 -18.74
N GLY A 106 0.29 11.86 -18.17
CA GLY A 106 0.41 12.28 -16.79
C GLY A 106 -0.23 11.24 -15.88
N ASP A 107 -1.48 10.86 -16.15
CA ASP A 107 -2.26 9.86 -15.40
C ASP A 107 -1.48 8.53 -15.28
N ILE A 108 -0.88 8.03 -16.37
CA ILE A 108 -0.07 6.79 -16.37
C ILE A 108 1.07 6.86 -15.35
N ARG A 109 1.63 8.05 -15.08
CA ARG A 109 2.73 8.24 -14.13
C ARG A 109 2.22 8.51 -12.72
N SER A 110 1.21 9.36 -12.59
CA SER A 110 0.72 9.82 -11.28
C SER A 110 -0.10 8.76 -10.56
N VAL A 111 -0.75 7.82 -11.27
CA VAL A 111 -1.62 6.78 -10.68
C VAL A 111 -0.92 5.87 -9.65
N TYR A 112 0.39 5.63 -9.80
CA TYR A 112 1.16 4.82 -8.85
C TYR A 112 2.00 5.66 -7.88
N HIS A 113 1.89 6.99 -7.91
CA HIS A 113 2.56 7.81 -6.92
C HIS A 113 1.82 7.74 -5.58
N VAL A 114 2.56 7.68 -4.46
CA VAL A 114 1.98 7.71 -3.12
C VAL A 114 1.28 9.06 -2.88
N ARG A 115 0.10 9.06 -2.23
CA ARG A 115 -0.58 10.28 -1.79
C ARG A 115 -0.53 10.46 -0.28
N ASP A 116 -0.62 11.71 0.14
CA ASP A 116 -0.70 12.11 1.54
C ASP A 116 -1.88 11.44 2.26
N ASN A 117 -3.02 11.27 1.58
CA ASN A 117 -4.20 10.61 2.12
C ASN A 117 -3.96 9.12 2.44
N ASP A 118 -3.19 8.41 1.60
CA ASP A 118 -2.84 7.00 1.84
C ASP A 118 -1.99 6.86 3.11
N VAL A 119 -1.07 7.80 3.29
CA VAL A 119 -0.16 7.87 4.44
C VAL A 119 -0.90 8.36 5.69
N ALA A 120 -1.77 9.36 5.55
CA ALA A 120 -2.55 9.94 6.64
C ALA A 120 -3.45 8.90 7.31
N LYS A 121 -4.07 7.99 6.53
CA LYS A 121 -4.83 6.85 7.07
C LYS A 121 -3.94 5.94 7.93
N LEU A 122 -2.77 5.54 7.43
CA LEU A 122 -1.84 4.69 8.19
C LEU A 122 -1.31 5.39 9.45
N LEU A 123 -1.13 6.72 9.42
CA LEU A 123 -0.77 7.52 10.60
C LEU A 123 -1.89 7.64 11.64
N GLN A 124 -3.12 7.17 11.36
CA GLN A 124 -4.18 7.05 12.37
C GLN A 124 -4.11 5.75 13.16
N ILE A 125 -3.28 4.78 12.77
CA ILE A 125 -3.13 3.52 13.50
C ILE A 125 -2.54 3.80 14.88
N ARG A 126 -3.17 3.26 15.92
CA ARG A 126 -2.78 3.45 17.32
C ARG A 126 -2.36 2.15 17.99
N SER A 127 -2.42 1.01 17.30
CA SER A 127 -2.00 -0.28 17.86
C SER A 127 -0.86 -0.90 17.05
N GLN A 128 -0.05 -1.75 17.69
CA GLN A 128 1.16 -2.33 17.12
C GLN A 128 0.93 -2.96 15.73
N ILE A 129 1.81 -2.63 14.76
CA ILE A 129 1.93 -3.32 13.47
C ILE A 129 3.12 -4.28 13.55
N HIS A 130 3.02 -5.44 12.91
CA HIS A 130 4.10 -6.45 12.95
C HIS A 130 4.95 -6.41 11.70
N VAL A 131 4.31 -6.23 10.54
CA VAL A 131 4.97 -6.18 9.24
C VAL A 131 4.53 -4.92 8.50
N GLY A 132 5.50 -4.10 8.10
CA GLY A 132 5.31 -3.00 7.15
C GLY A 132 5.85 -3.39 5.77
N VAL A 133 5.18 -2.96 4.70
CA VAL A 133 5.62 -3.21 3.32
C VAL A 133 5.45 -1.92 2.50
N SER A 134 6.51 -1.49 1.83
CA SER A 134 6.48 -0.39 0.85
C SER A 134 7.33 -0.73 -0.35
N HIS A 135 6.96 -0.26 -1.55
CA HIS A 135 7.78 -0.55 -2.74
C HIS A 135 9.14 0.16 -2.67
N ASP A 136 9.11 1.48 -2.48
CA ASP A 136 10.30 2.28 -2.19
C ASP A 136 10.82 2.02 -0.78
N TRP A 137 12.12 2.17 -0.61
CA TRP A 137 12.73 2.11 0.72
C TRP A 137 12.28 3.30 1.56
N PRO A 138 12.05 3.13 2.87
CA PRO A 138 12.03 4.24 3.80
C PRO A 138 13.31 5.06 3.63
N ARG A 139 13.17 6.36 3.41
CA ARG A 139 14.32 7.25 3.24
C ARG A 139 15.26 7.14 4.46
N ARG A 140 16.57 7.19 4.23
CA ARG A 140 17.66 7.09 5.23
C ARG A 140 17.88 5.70 5.83
N VAL A 141 17.09 4.69 5.47
CA VAL A 141 17.27 3.33 6.00
C VAL A 141 18.64 2.74 5.64
N GLU A 142 19.26 3.23 4.56
CA GLU A 142 20.61 2.86 4.15
C GLU A 142 21.66 3.13 5.21
N TRP A 143 21.44 4.06 6.15
CA TRP A 143 22.45 4.36 7.19
C TRP A 143 22.44 3.37 8.35
N PHE A 144 21.42 2.51 8.43
CA PHE A 144 21.21 1.55 9.51
C PHE A 144 21.72 0.13 9.19
N GLY A 145 22.41 -0.05 8.07
CA GLY A 145 23.06 -1.30 7.67
C GLY A 145 24.50 -1.08 7.17
N ASP A 146 25.00 -1.97 6.31
CA ASP A 146 26.33 -1.82 5.70
C ASP A 146 26.31 -0.81 4.52
N TYR A 147 26.13 0.47 4.86
CA TYR A 147 26.12 1.57 3.90
C TYR A 147 27.44 1.69 3.12
N ARG A 148 28.56 1.26 3.70
CA ARG A 148 29.88 1.34 3.06
C ARG A 148 29.94 0.42 1.85
N SER A 149 29.55 -0.84 2.03
CA SER A 149 29.44 -1.80 0.92
C SER A 149 28.39 -1.36 -0.09
N LEU A 150 27.23 -0.87 0.37
CA LEU A 150 26.17 -0.37 -0.52
C LEU A 150 26.67 0.74 -1.44
N PHE A 151 27.31 1.79 -0.90
CA PHE A 151 27.78 2.92 -1.69
C PHE A 151 29.01 2.59 -2.54
N HIS A 152 29.83 1.63 -2.12
CA HIS A 152 30.89 1.11 -2.98
C HIS A 152 30.32 0.42 -4.23
N GLN A 153 29.29 -0.42 -4.06
CA GLN A 153 28.64 -1.14 -5.16
C GLN A 153 27.71 -0.25 -6.00
N ARG A 154 27.15 0.80 -5.39
CA ARG A 154 26.20 1.74 -5.99
C ARG A 154 26.60 3.20 -5.66
N PRO A 155 27.64 3.75 -6.29
CA PRO A 155 28.11 5.11 -5.97
C PRO A 155 27.05 6.21 -6.15
N HIS A 156 26.14 6.05 -7.10
CA HIS A 156 25.03 7.01 -7.31
C HIS A 156 24.04 7.05 -6.13
N PHE A 157 23.95 6.00 -5.30
CA PHE A 157 23.13 6.05 -4.08
C PHE A 157 23.73 7.03 -3.06
N LEU A 158 25.05 7.12 -2.98
CA LEU A 158 25.70 8.10 -2.13
C LEU A 158 25.37 9.52 -2.57
N GLU A 159 25.37 9.79 -3.89
CA GLU A 159 24.99 11.10 -4.42
C GLU A 159 23.53 11.45 -4.10
N SER A 160 22.60 10.49 -4.20
CA SER A 160 21.21 10.68 -3.74
C SER A 160 21.11 10.91 -2.24
N ALA A 161 21.90 10.19 -1.43
CA ALA A 161 21.90 10.32 0.03
C ALA A 161 22.48 11.68 0.50
N LYS A 162 23.48 12.22 -0.21
CA LYS A 162 24.05 13.57 0.02
C LYS A 162 23.05 14.71 -0.18
N ILE A 163 21.95 14.46 -0.87
CA ILE A 163 20.86 15.43 -1.05
C ILE A 163 19.55 14.96 -0.38
N ASP A 164 19.62 13.96 0.49
CA ASP A 164 18.47 13.43 1.25
C ASP A 164 17.28 13.00 0.36
N SER A 165 17.61 12.38 -0.78
CA SER A 165 16.64 11.94 -1.80
C SER A 165 16.63 10.42 -2.03
N LEU A 166 17.44 9.66 -1.31
CA LEU A 166 17.48 8.20 -1.43
C LEU A 166 16.32 7.56 -0.65
N GLY A 167 15.29 7.12 -1.38
CA GLY A 167 14.09 6.49 -0.79
C GLY A 167 12.92 7.46 -0.60
N SER A 168 11.91 7.01 0.15
CA SER A 168 10.59 7.63 0.26
C SER A 168 10.42 8.29 1.65
N PRO A 169 10.29 9.64 1.72
CA PRO A 169 9.97 10.33 2.97
C PRO A 169 8.66 9.87 3.63
N PRO A 170 7.56 9.58 2.90
CA PRO A 170 6.37 9.03 3.54
C PRO A 170 6.58 7.63 4.15
N ALA A 171 7.38 6.77 3.50
CA ALA A 171 7.71 5.46 4.06
C ALA A 171 8.61 5.59 5.31
N GLU A 172 9.54 6.54 5.33
CA GLU A 172 10.32 6.92 6.54
C GLU A 172 9.38 7.33 7.69
N GLN A 173 8.41 8.21 7.39
CA GLN A 173 7.44 8.68 8.39
C GLN A 173 6.64 7.51 8.99
N LEU A 174 6.16 6.59 8.14
CA LEU A 174 5.40 5.43 8.58
C LEU A 174 6.24 4.42 9.35
N LEU A 175 7.48 4.15 8.93
CA LEU A 175 8.39 3.26 9.64
C LEU A 175 8.63 3.75 11.07
N ASN A 176 8.88 5.05 11.25
CA ASN A 176 9.14 5.66 12.55
C ASN A 176 7.88 5.78 13.43
N TYR A 177 6.71 5.98 12.82
CA TYR A 177 5.44 6.08 13.54
C TYR A 177 4.91 4.71 13.98
N LEU A 178 4.82 3.75 13.04
CA LEU A 178 4.23 2.43 13.25
C LEU A 178 5.17 1.45 13.98
N LYS A 179 6.49 1.69 13.86
CA LYS A 179 7.56 0.87 14.46
C LYS A 179 7.31 -0.64 14.29
N PRO A 180 7.13 -1.18 13.08
CA PRO A 180 6.84 -2.59 12.92
C PRO A 180 8.07 -3.44 13.24
N SER A 181 7.89 -4.70 13.66
CA SER A 181 9.02 -5.61 13.89
C SER A 181 9.83 -5.86 12.61
N TYR A 182 9.13 -5.90 11.47
CA TYR A 182 9.73 -6.09 10.15
C TYR A 182 9.26 -5.01 9.16
N TRP A 183 10.16 -4.55 8.30
CA TRP A 183 9.82 -3.71 7.15
C TRP A 183 10.44 -4.26 5.88
N PHE A 184 9.61 -4.48 4.85
CA PHE A 184 10.05 -5.04 3.57
C PHE A 184 9.91 -4.03 2.43
N SER A 185 10.94 -3.96 1.58
CA SER A 185 10.93 -3.12 0.38
C SER A 185 11.56 -3.75 -0.86
N GLY A 186 11.38 -3.10 -2.00
CA GLY A 186 11.93 -3.49 -3.29
C GLY A 186 12.59 -2.31 -3.99
N HIS A 187 12.19 -2.07 -5.24
CA HIS A 187 12.54 -0.93 -6.12
C HIS A 187 14.04 -0.75 -6.48
N MET A 188 14.93 -0.76 -5.50
CA MET A 188 16.35 -0.37 -5.64
C MET A 188 17.24 -1.44 -6.29
N HIS A 189 16.70 -2.64 -6.57
CA HIS A 189 17.40 -3.73 -7.25
C HIS A 189 18.75 -4.08 -6.61
N VAL A 190 18.73 -4.20 -5.28
CA VAL A 190 19.85 -4.66 -4.45
C VAL A 190 19.28 -5.28 -3.17
N LYS A 191 19.80 -6.44 -2.77
CA LYS A 191 19.47 -6.97 -1.44
C LYS A 191 20.17 -6.14 -0.39
N TYR A 192 19.43 -5.74 0.63
CA TYR A 192 19.97 -4.92 1.70
C TYR A 192 19.22 -5.16 2.99
N SER A 193 19.95 -5.26 4.09
CA SER A 193 19.40 -5.46 5.42
C SER A 193 19.90 -4.38 6.37
N ALA A 194 19.01 -3.89 7.22
CA ALA A 194 19.32 -2.89 8.23
C ALA A 194 18.53 -3.15 9.52
N THR A 195 19.01 -2.63 10.64
CA THR A 195 18.28 -2.67 11.92
C THR A 195 18.07 -1.25 12.41
N VAL A 196 16.82 -0.80 12.42
CA VAL A 196 16.43 0.54 12.85
C VAL A 196 16.00 0.48 14.31
N LYS A 197 16.70 1.19 15.19
CA LYS A 197 16.31 1.37 16.60
C LYS A 197 15.50 2.67 16.74
N HIS A 198 14.33 2.56 17.33
CA HIS A 198 13.35 3.62 17.54
C HIS A 198 13.48 4.20 18.96
N GLU A 199 14.57 4.90 19.24
CA GLU A 199 14.80 5.41 20.60
C GLU A 199 13.80 6.51 21.00
N PRO A 200 13.12 6.40 22.15
CA PRO A 200 12.09 7.36 22.59
C PRO A 200 12.63 8.73 23.00
N LYS A 201 13.97 8.90 23.06
CA LYS A 201 14.66 10.09 23.55
C LYS A 201 15.65 10.70 22.55
N LEU A 202 15.58 10.40 21.26
CA LEU A 202 16.28 11.22 20.28
C LEU A 202 15.45 12.48 19.96
N GLY A 203 15.46 13.42 20.91
CA GLY A 203 15.82 14.75 20.48
C GLY A 203 17.24 14.67 19.94
N ASP A 204 17.46 15.14 18.73
CA ASP A 204 18.77 15.48 18.18
C ASP A 204 19.57 14.32 17.54
N ASP A 205 19.45 14.26 16.21
CA ASP A 205 20.43 13.70 15.27
C ASP A 205 20.56 12.17 15.21
N ILE A 206 19.92 11.56 14.19
CA ILE A 206 20.04 10.12 13.88
C ILE A 206 21.50 9.66 13.71
N PHE A 207 22.41 10.59 13.35
CA PHE A 207 23.83 10.33 13.11
C PHE A 207 24.70 10.44 14.37
N LYS A 208 24.17 10.90 15.51
CA LYS A 208 24.90 10.74 16.79
C LYS A 208 24.90 9.29 17.26
N THR A 209 23.83 8.55 16.96
CA THR A 209 23.67 7.12 17.29
C THR A 209 24.35 6.19 16.28
N LEU A 210 24.42 6.59 15.01
CA LEU A 210 25.07 5.82 13.96
C LEU A 210 26.53 6.28 13.88
N SER A 211 27.50 5.44 14.22
CA SER A 211 28.94 5.79 14.24
C SER A 211 29.52 6.04 12.83
N ILE A 212 29.00 7.06 12.13
CA ILE A 212 29.40 7.46 10.78
C ILE A 212 30.66 8.32 10.88
N PRO A 213 31.73 8.05 10.10
CA PRO A 213 32.94 8.88 10.11
C PRO A 213 32.66 10.35 9.72
N ASP A 214 33.32 11.30 10.38
CA ASP A 214 33.19 12.76 10.14
C ASP A 214 33.37 13.15 8.67
N ALA A 215 34.26 12.47 7.95
CA ALA A 215 34.52 12.71 6.53
C ALA A 215 33.30 12.44 5.62
N ILE A 216 32.39 11.56 6.05
CA ILE A 216 31.12 11.31 5.36
C ILE A 216 30.07 12.29 5.87
N GLN A 217 30.00 12.52 7.19
CA GLN A 217 29.05 13.46 7.79
C GLN A 217 29.16 14.87 7.20
N SER A 218 30.38 15.35 6.93
CA SER A 218 30.63 16.66 6.31
C SER A 218 30.11 16.80 4.88
N GLN A 219 29.78 15.69 4.22
CA GLN A 219 29.20 15.65 2.87
C GLN A 219 27.67 15.51 2.90
N LEU A 220 27.08 15.26 4.07
CA LEU A 220 25.63 15.11 4.22
C LEU A 220 24.96 16.49 4.36
N PRO A 221 23.73 16.64 3.85
CA PRO A 221 23.05 17.92 3.90
C PRO A 221 22.70 18.25 5.35
N GLU A 222 22.66 19.54 5.71
CA GLU A 222 22.28 19.94 7.08
C GLU A 222 20.89 19.43 7.47
N SER A 223 19.98 19.23 6.51
CA SER A 223 18.66 18.63 6.75
C SER A 223 18.75 17.21 7.30
N MET A 224 19.87 16.51 7.15
CA MET A 224 20.10 15.18 7.72
C MET A 224 20.59 15.26 9.18
N LEU A 225 21.39 16.27 9.50
CA LEU A 225 21.93 16.53 10.85
C LEU A 225 20.92 17.25 11.76
N LYS A 226 20.07 18.11 11.16
CA LYS A 226 19.03 18.92 11.82
C LYS A 226 17.62 18.38 11.63
N ALA A 227 17.40 17.34 10.82
CA ALA A 227 16.10 16.67 10.81
C ALA A 227 15.91 15.95 12.15
N THR A 228 15.41 16.72 13.11
CA THR A 228 14.29 16.29 13.92
C THR A 228 13.44 15.34 13.09
N LEU A 229 13.22 14.12 13.59
CA LEU A 229 12.16 13.19 13.16
C LEU A 229 10.74 13.79 13.26
N ARG A 230 10.66 15.11 13.47
CA ARG A 230 9.46 15.92 13.37
C ARG A 230 9.50 16.57 12.00
N SER A 231 8.75 16.00 11.05
CA SER A 231 8.19 16.86 10.02
C SER A 231 7.48 18.00 10.76
N ASN A 232 7.49 19.21 10.20
CA ASN A 232 6.77 20.36 10.76
C ASN A 232 5.22 20.16 10.81
N SER A 233 4.73 18.92 10.77
CA SER A 233 3.34 18.49 10.93
C SER A 233 3.11 17.46 12.06
N THR A 234 4.14 16.87 12.68
CA THR A 234 3.96 15.84 13.74
C THR A 234 4.02 16.38 15.17
N THR A 235 4.06 17.69 15.39
CA THR A 235 4.13 18.27 16.74
C THR A 235 2.89 18.01 17.61
N ASP A 236 1.82 17.41 17.08
CA ASP A 236 0.55 17.25 17.80
C ASP A 236 0.04 15.79 17.93
N ARG A 237 0.80 14.78 17.45
CA ARG A 237 0.38 13.36 17.55
C ARG A 237 1.20 12.63 18.61
N PRO A 238 0.68 12.42 19.84
CA PRO A 238 1.39 11.64 20.85
C PRO A 238 1.51 10.19 20.40
N GLN A 239 2.70 9.59 20.49
CA GLN A 239 2.90 8.15 20.23
C GLN A 239 1.92 7.34 21.11
N SER A 240 1.24 6.35 20.52
CA SER A 240 0.33 5.48 21.27
C SER A 240 1.13 4.53 22.18
N GLU A 241 0.72 4.42 23.44
CA GLU A 241 1.29 3.45 24.40
C GLU A 241 1.11 1.99 23.93
N ARG A 242 0.18 1.73 23.00
CA ARG A 242 -0.05 0.40 22.39
C ARG A 242 0.91 0.08 21.23
N ILE A 243 1.83 0.98 20.88
CA ILE A 243 2.94 0.72 19.95
C ILE A 243 4.21 0.62 20.79
N THR A 244 4.63 -0.60 21.07
CA THR A 244 5.66 -0.93 22.07
C THR A 244 6.98 -1.34 21.45
N ASN A 245 6.96 -1.79 20.18
CA ASN A 245 8.18 -2.21 19.51
C ASN A 245 9.15 -1.03 19.32
N ASP A 246 10.41 -1.28 19.61
CA ASP A 246 11.48 -0.28 19.55
C ASP A 246 12.51 -0.60 18.47
N THR A 247 12.37 -1.71 17.74
CA THR A 247 13.37 -2.14 16.77
C THR A 247 12.70 -2.71 15.52
N THR A 248 13.05 -2.20 14.34
CA THR A 248 12.59 -2.72 13.04
C THR A 248 13.74 -3.40 12.30
N LYS A 249 13.53 -4.66 11.91
CA LYS A 249 14.39 -5.36 10.96
C LYS A 249 13.93 -5.00 9.54
N PHE A 250 14.76 -4.24 8.83
CA PHE A 250 14.51 -3.88 7.44
C PHE A 250 15.17 -4.89 6.50
N LEU A 251 14.45 -5.31 5.46
CA LEU A 251 14.98 -6.11 4.37
C LEU A 251 14.43 -5.61 3.03
N ALA A 252 15.34 -5.35 2.10
CA ALA A 252 15.04 -5.15 0.70
C ALA A 252 15.63 -6.26 -0.15
N LEU A 253 14.97 -6.58 -1.28
CA LEU A 253 15.38 -7.62 -2.21
C LEU A 253 15.81 -7.05 -3.57
N ASP A 254 16.68 -7.77 -4.27
CA ASP A 254 17.03 -7.46 -5.65
C ASP A 254 15.87 -7.83 -6.61
N LYS A 255 15.94 -7.36 -7.86
CA LYS A 255 15.04 -7.83 -8.90
C LYS A 255 15.36 -9.29 -9.28
N PRO A 256 14.35 -10.05 -9.74
CA PRO A 256 14.56 -11.38 -10.29
C PRO A 256 15.65 -11.42 -11.37
N GLY A 257 16.52 -12.42 -11.28
CA GLY A 257 17.57 -12.65 -12.28
C GLY A 257 18.60 -13.69 -11.81
N ARG A 258 19.37 -14.22 -12.76
CA ARG A 258 20.43 -15.19 -12.49
C ARG A 258 21.50 -14.57 -11.57
N GLY A 259 21.83 -15.29 -10.49
CA GLY A 259 22.85 -14.86 -9.52
C GLY A 259 22.45 -13.65 -8.67
N ARG A 260 21.15 -13.31 -8.60
CA ARG A 260 20.64 -12.22 -7.78
C ARG A 260 19.87 -12.75 -6.58
N GLU A 261 19.88 -11.99 -5.50
CA GLU A 261 19.18 -12.32 -4.25
C GLU A 261 17.80 -11.66 -4.22
N PHE A 262 16.86 -12.21 -4.99
CA PHE A 262 15.50 -11.67 -5.16
C PHE A 262 14.41 -12.40 -4.36
N LEU A 263 14.78 -13.45 -3.64
CA LEU A 263 13.90 -14.27 -2.80
C LEU A 263 14.60 -14.55 -1.49
N GLU A 264 13.90 -14.32 -0.38
CA GLU A 264 14.35 -14.62 0.97
C GLU A 264 13.24 -15.39 1.68
N LEU A 265 13.60 -16.43 2.43
CA LEU A 265 12.69 -17.14 3.33
C LEU A 265 13.04 -16.74 4.76
N LEU A 266 12.10 -16.12 5.45
CA LEU A 266 12.26 -15.69 6.84
C LEU A 266 11.25 -16.40 7.72
N GLU A 267 11.72 -16.83 8.90
CA GLU A 267 10.86 -17.23 10.00
C GLU A 267 10.55 -16.00 10.85
N ILE A 268 9.28 -15.79 11.17
CA ILE A 268 8.80 -14.63 11.92
C ILE A 268 8.08 -15.14 13.16
N ASP A 269 8.55 -14.70 14.33
CA ASP A 269 7.95 -15.05 15.62
C ASP A 269 6.49 -14.59 15.71
N LEU A 270 5.63 -15.46 16.22
CA LEU A 270 4.24 -15.09 16.49
C LEU A 270 4.20 -14.00 17.57
N PRO A 271 3.44 -12.91 17.38
CA PRO A 271 3.24 -11.94 18.44
C PRO A 271 2.34 -12.57 19.52
N LEU A 272 2.99 -13.07 20.58
CA LEU A 272 2.37 -13.88 21.64
C LEU A 272 1.31 -13.13 22.45
N ASP A 273 1.42 -11.80 22.53
CA ASP A 273 0.51 -10.95 23.31
C ASP A 273 -0.95 -11.03 22.84
N ASN A 274 -1.21 -11.50 21.61
CA ASN A 274 -2.55 -11.63 21.02
C ASN A 274 -3.18 -13.03 21.15
N ILE A 275 -2.51 -14.00 21.77
CA ILE A 275 -2.93 -15.42 21.79
C ILE A 275 -3.83 -15.75 23.01
N SER A 276 -4.00 -14.80 23.94
CA SER A 276 -4.69 -15.02 25.22
C SER A 276 -6.20 -15.25 25.13
N ASN A 277 -6.83 -15.11 23.96
CA ASN A 277 -8.27 -15.31 23.79
C ASN A 277 -8.60 -16.37 22.71
N PRO A 278 -9.05 -17.59 23.09
CA PRO A 278 -9.41 -18.63 22.14
C PRO A 278 -10.65 -18.30 21.29
N THR A 279 -11.44 -17.28 21.65
CA THR A 279 -12.57 -16.80 20.82
C THR A 279 -12.16 -15.72 19.81
N ASN A 280 -10.87 -15.38 19.74
CA ASN A 280 -10.38 -14.37 18.81
C ASN A 280 -10.57 -14.84 17.34
N PRO A 281 -11.40 -14.15 16.54
CA PRO A 281 -11.69 -14.57 15.16
C PRO A 281 -10.44 -14.60 14.27
N TYR A 282 -9.41 -13.82 14.62
CA TYR A 282 -8.15 -13.80 13.89
C TYR A 282 -7.32 -15.07 14.07
N LEU A 283 -7.50 -15.83 15.14
CA LEU A 283 -6.73 -17.06 15.40
C LEU A 283 -7.35 -18.31 14.75
N GLN A 284 -8.47 -18.15 14.05
CA GLN A 284 -9.09 -19.26 13.33
C GLN A 284 -8.19 -19.75 12.18
N THR A 285 -8.12 -21.06 12.02
CA THR A 285 -7.32 -21.73 10.99
C THR A 285 -8.16 -22.68 10.15
N THR A 286 -7.69 -22.96 8.94
CA THR A 286 -8.22 -24.02 8.08
C THR A 286 -7.83 -25.41 8.63
N SER A 287 -8.41 -26.46 8.05
CA SER A 287 -8.01 -27.85 8.31
C SER A 287 -6.52 -28.14 8.04
N SER A 288 -5.85 -27.29 7.26
CA SER A 288 -4.42 -27.38 6.98
C SER A 288 -3.56 -26.49 7.90
N ASN A 289 -4.08 -26.07 9.06
CA ASN A 289 -3.42 -25.17 10.03
C ASN A 289 -2.92 -23.84 9.43
N LYS A 290 -3.61 -23.31 8.42
CA LYS A 290 -3.31 -21.99 7.85
C LYS A 290 -4.30 -20.97 8.38
N PHE A 291 -3.84 -19.79 8.77
CA PHE A 291 -4.74 -18.70 9.14
C PHE A 291 -5.55 -18.23 7.93
N LEU A 292 -6.68 -17.59 8.21
CA LEU A 292 -7.50 -16.93 7.21
C LEU A 292 -7.10 -15.45 7.11
N LEU A 293 -7.22 -14.89 5.90
CA LEU A 293 -7.02 -13.46 5.68
C LEU A 293 -8.26 -12.70 6.16
N ARG A 294 -8.07 -11.71 7.02
CA ARG A 294 -9.15 -10.92 7.61
C ARG A 294 -8.87 -9.43 7.50
N HIS A 295 -9.93 -8.64 7.41
CA HIS A 295 -9.84 -7.19 7.57
C HIS A 295 -9.45 -6.83 9.01
N ASP A 296 -8.68 -5.76 9.19
CA ASP A 296 -8.37 -5.21 10.50
C ASP A 296 -9.44 -4.19 10.93
N GLU A 297 -10.02 -4.35 12.12
CA GLU A 297 -11.09 -3.46 12.61
C GLU A 297 -10.68 -1.99 12.68
N GLU A 298 -9.47 -1.70 13.17
CA GLU A 298 -8.97 -0.32 13.30
C GLU A 298 -8.81 0.29 11.90
N TRP A 299 -8.30 -0.48 10.94
CA TRP A 299 -8.21 -0.04 9.56
C TRP A 299 -9.56 0.17 8.87
N LEU A 300 -10.55 -0.68 9.10
CA LEU A 300 -11.91 -0.47 8.59
C LEU A 300 -12.49 0.84 9.13
N ALA A 301 -12.32 1.10 10.43
CA ALA A 301 -12.79 2.33 11.06
C ALA A 301 -12.10 3.58 10.49
N ILE A 302 -10.79 3.51 10.28
CA ILE A 302 -10.02 4.58 9.62
C ILE A 302 -10.52 4.76 8.19
N THR A 303 -10.62 3.70 7.40
CA THR A 303 -11.08 3.78 6.00
C THR A 303 -12.47 4.42 5.90
N ARG A 304 -13.40 4.05 6.78
CA ARG A 304 -14.73 4.67 6.87
C ARG A 304 -14.67 6.15 7.23
N SER A 305 -13.71 6.55 8.06
CA SER A 305 -13.49 7.96 8.46
C SER A 305 -12.98 8.82 7.31
N TYR A 306 -12.30 8.21 6.33
CA TYR A 306 -11.68 8.85 5.16
C TYR A 306 -12.45 8.62 3.86
N ALA A 307 -13.69 8.12 3.93
CA ALA A 307 -14.48 7.71 2.77
C ALA A 307 -14.62 8.79 1.68
N GLY A 308 -14.68 10.07 2.08
CA GLY A 308 -14.81 11.21 1.15
C GLY A 308 -13.49 11.73 0.56
N ALA A 309 -12.34 11.12 0.90
CA ALA A 309 -11.03 11.64 0.50
C ALA A 309 -10.55 11.17 -0.88
N LEU A 310 -11.19 10.15 -1.48
CA LEU A 310 -10.86 9.67 -2.82
C LEU A 310 -11.66 10.47 -3.87
N ALA A 311 -10.96 11.18 -4.76
CA ALA A 311 -11.53 12.15 -5.68
C ALA A 311 -11.33 11.76 -7.15
N ILE A 312 -12.05 10.74 -7.63
CA ILE A 312 -11.89 10.27 -9.02
C ILE A 312 -12.55 11.25 -10.00
N ARG A 313 -11.92 11.49 -11.17
CA ARG A 313 -12.50 12.31 -12.25
C ARG A 313 -13.92 11.84 -12.60
N GLY A 314 -14.88 12.76 -12.61
CA GLY A 314 -16.30 12.46 -12.85
C GLY A 314 -17.07 11.89 -11.66
N GLY A 315 -16.44 11.73 -10.49
CA GLY A 315 -17.11 11.46 -9.23
C GLY A 315 -17.48 12.74 -8.47
N SER A 316 -18.43 12.63 -7.53
CA SER A 316 -18.75 13.71 -6.61
C SER A 316 -17.60 13.91 -5.61
N TYR A 317 -16.68 14.81 -5.91
CA TYR A 317 -15.71 15.27 -4.92
C TYR A 317 -16.43 16.12 -3.87
N THR A 318 -16.67 15.56 -2.68
CA THR A 318 -17.33 16.31 -1.59
C THR A 318 -16.39 17.27 -0.88
N GLY A 319 -15.21 17.53 -1.44
CA GLY A 319 -14.36 18.68 -1.07
C GLY A 319 -14.23 18.90 0.42
N GLY A 320 -13.40 18.11 1.08
CA GLY A 320 -12.91 18.46 2.40
C GLY A 320 -11.39 18.37 2.41
N PRO A 321 -10.64 19.48 2.54
CA PRO A 321 -9.26 19.36 2.95
C PRO A 321 -9.28 18.70 4.33
N TRP A 322 -8.80 17.46 4.40
CA TRP A 322 -8.41 16.89 5.67
C TRP A 322 -7.09 17.55 6.07
N PRO A 323 -7.16 18.71 6.72
CA PRO A 323 -6.55 18.74 8.04
C PRO A 323 -7.62 19.12 9.06
N MET A 324 -8.40 18.14 9.48
CA MET A 324 -9.00 18.20 10.81
C MET A 324 -7.89 18.09 11.84
N SER A 325 -8.04 18.77 12.99
CA SER A 325 -7.13 18.58 14.12
C SER A 325 -7.06 17.10 14.48
N GLU A 326 -5.91 16.65 15.00
CA GLU A 326 -5.74 15.24 15.37
C GLU A 326 -6.84 14.78 16.34
N LYS A 327 -7.23 15.65 17.27
CA LYS A 327 -8.30 15.38 18.22
C LYS A 327 -9.66 15.16 17.53
N ALA A 328 -9.95 15.88 16.44
CA ALA A 328 -11.16 15.67 15.66
C ALA A 328 -11.10 14.36 14.87
N CYS A 329 -9.94 14.04 14.27
CA CYS A 329 -9.70 12.77 13.58
C CYS A 329 -9.93 11.58 14.53
N ALA A 330 -9.30 11.61 15.71
CA ALA A 330 -9.39 10.55 16.71
C ALA A 330 -10.84 10.29 17.15
N LYS A 331 -11.63 11.35 17.36
CA LYS A 331 -13.06 11.23 17.72
C LYS A 331 -13.88 10.54 16.61
N ILE A 332 -13.62 10.88 15.35
CA ILE A 332 -14.32 10.29 14.20
C ILE A 332 -13.92 8.81 14.05
N VAL A 333 -12.62 8.50 14.14
CA VAL A 333 -12.12 7.12 14.11
C VAL A 333 -12.71 6.31 15.26
N GLU A 334 -12.79 6.84 16.48
CA GLU A 334 -13.40 6.15 17.62
C GLU A 334 -14.91 5.90 17.42
N LYS A 335 -15.65 6.86 16.87
CA LYS A 335 -17.06 6.68 16.48
C LYS A 335 -17.19 5.55 15.45
N ASN A 336 -16.37 5.56 14.40
CA ASN A 336 -16.39 4.54 13.36
C ASN A 336 -15.92 3.18 13.87
N MET A 337 -15.02 3.14 14.86
CA MET A 337 -14.59 1.90 15.51
C MET A 337 -15.75 1.22 16.25
N ARG A 338 -16.59 1.98 16.94
CA ARG A 338 -17.83 1.45 17.54
C ARG A 338 -18.78 0.91 16.47
N TRP A 339 -18.97 1.67 15.40
CA TRP A 339 -19.81 1.24 14.27
C TRP A 339 -19.29 -0.06 13.64
N VAL A 340 -17.99 -0.21 13.41
CA VAL A 340 -17.37 -1.43 12.85
C VAL A 340 -17.60 -2.62 13.78
N ARG A 341 -17.42 -2.45 15.08
CA ARG A 341 -17.67 -3.53 16.05
C ARG A 341 -19.12 -4.01 16.01
N GLU A 342 -20.08 -3.09 15.96
CA GLU A 342 -21.50 -3.40 15.94
C GLU A 342 -21.99 -3.98 14.60
N ASN A 343 -21.47 -3.49 13.48
CA ASN A 343 -22.01 -3.79 12.15
C ASN A 343 -21.20 -4.81 11.35
N ILE A 344 -19.93 -5.02 11.69
CA ILE A 344 -19.03 -5.93 10.98
C ILE A 344 -18.55 -7.03 11.92
N THR A 345 -17.88 -6.68 13.03
CA THR A 345 -17.28 -7.67 13.94
C THR A 345 -18.34 -8.56 14.59
N ALA A 346 -19.40 -7.97 15.17
CA ALA A 346 -20.47 -8.73 15.81
C ALA A 346 -21.26 -9.63 14.83
N LYS A 347 -21.14 -9.38 13.52
CA LYS A 347 -21.77 -10.17 12.45
C LYS A 347 -20.80 -11.15 11.78
N ASP A 348 -19.59 -11.32 12.34
CA ASP A 348 -18.49 -12.14 11.79
C ASP A 348 -18.12 -11.81 10.32
N MET A 349 -18.19 -10.53 9.95
CA MET A 349 -17.90 -10.06 8.59
C MET A 349 -16.45 -9.61 8.40
N LEU A 350 -15.55 -9.96 9.32
CA LEU A 350 -14.12 -9.61 9.20
C LEU A 350 -13.35 -10.51 8.23
N LEU A 351 -13.92 -11.66 7.85
CA LEU A 351 -13.30 -12.56 6.87
C LEU A 351 -13.24 -11.90 5.49
N ILE A 352 -12.05 -11.87 4.87
CA ILE A 352 -11.95 -11.47 3.46
C ILE A 352 -12.48 -12.65 2.63
N PRO A 353 -13.60 -12.48 1.91
CA PRO A 353 -14.20 -13.58 1.16
C PRO A 353 -13.33 -13.98 -0.03
N ASP A 354 -13.27 -15.27 -0.37
CA ASP A 354 -12.66 -15.75 -1.62
C ASP A 354 -13.64 -15.52 -2.78
N ASN A 355 -13.71 -14.26 -3.25
CA ASN A 355 -14.71 -13.78 -4.20
C ASN A 355 -14.09 -13.27 -5.51
N PHE A 356 -12.90 -13.76 -5.88
CA PHE A 356 -12.27 -13.40 -7.16
C PHE A 356 -13.20 -13.69 -8.35
N LYS A 357 -13.38 -12.68 -9.21
CA LYS A 357 -14.10 -12.79 -10.47
C LYS A 357 -13.31 -12.07 -11.57
N ARG A 358 -13.34 -12.64 -12.78
CA ARG A 358 -12.79 -11.99 -13.98
C ARG A 358 -13.76 -10.91 -14.43
N HIS A 359 -13.33 -9.64 -14.33
CA HIS A 359 -14.11 -8.47 -14.74
C HIS A 359 -13.73 -7.95 -16.13
N ALA A 360 -12.47 -8.13 -16.53
CA ALA A 360 -11.95 -7.83 -17.87
C ALA A 360 -11.71 -9.13 -18.68
N PRO A 361 -11.70 -9.05 -20.03
CA PRO A 361 -11.32 -10.17 -20.89
C PRO A 361 -9.92 -10.72 -20.55
N PRO A 362 -9.72 -12.05 -20.53
CA PRO A 362 -8.39 -12.63 -20.41
C PRO A 362 -7.57 -12.37 -21.68
N TYR A 363 -6.25 -12.52 -21.59
CA TYR A 363 -5.37 -12.49 -22.76
C TYR A 363 -5.81 -13.47 -23.86
N ASP A 364 -5.95 -12.97 -25.09
CA ASP A 364 -6.14 -13.74 -26.31
C ASP A 364 -4.94 -13.50 -27.26
N PRO A 365 -4.17 -14.54 -27.63
CA PRO A 365 -3.05 -14.38 -28.55
C PRO A 365 -3.46 -14.03 -29.99
N ALA A 366 -4.73 -14.19 -30.36
CA ALA A 366 -5.26 -13.79 -31.67
C ALA A 366 -5.63 -12.30 -31.74
N GLU A 367 -5.73 -11.62 -30.59
CA GLU A 367 -6.12 -10.22 -30.51
C GLU A 367 -4.99 -9.29 -30.99
N ASN A 368 -5.29 -8.43 -31.96
CA ASN A 368 -4.34 -7.46 -32.49
C ASN A 368 -4.58 -6.07 -31.88
N VAL A 369 -4.03 -5.85 -30.68
CA VAL A 369 -4.19 -4.61 -29.92
C VAL A 369 -3.25 -3.52 -30.41
N LYS A 370 -3.78 -2.31 -30.65
CA LYS A 370 -2.96 -1.15 -31.04
C LYS A 370 -2.29 -0.50 -29.82
N PHE A 371 -1.18 0.20 -30.04
CA PHE A 371 -0.37 0.80 -28.97
C PHE A 371 -0.96 2.07 -28.34
N ASP A 372 -1.96 2.67 -28.99
CA ASP A 372 -2.70 3.85 -28.54
C ASP A 372 -4.06 3.50 -27.95
N GLU A 373 -4.43 2.21 -27.94
CA GLU A 373 -5.70 1.71 -27.42
C GLU A 373 -5.57 1.35 -25.94
N GLN A 374 -6.42 1.93 -25.10
CA GLN A 374 -6.53 1.58 -23.68
C GLN A 374 -7.83 0.80 -23.44
N PRO A 375 -7.86 -0.07 -22.42
CA PRO A 375 -9.08 -0.77 -22.07
C PRO A 375 -10.14 0.21 -21.58
N VAL A 376 -11.40 -0.19 -21.72
CA VAL A 376 -12.51 0.44 -20.99
C VAL A 376 -12.42 0.13 -19.50
N GLU A 377 -13.15 0.88 -18.67
CA GLU A 377 -13.25 0.58 -17.25
C GLU A 377 -14.04 -0.71 -17.02
N PHE A 378 -13.55 -1.54 -16.10
CA PHE A 378 -14.24 -2.73 -15.64
C PHE A 378 -14.56 -2.58 -14.15
N PRO A 379 -15.77 -2.11 -13.78
CA PRO A 379 -16.17 -2.01 -12.37
C PRO A 379 -15.97 -3.34 -11.64
N ASN A 380 -15.20 -3.29 -10.55
CA ASN A 380 -14.81 -4.50 -9.84
C ASN A 380 -15.79 -4.80 -8.70
N SER A 381 -16.37 -6.00 -8.73
CA SER A 381 -17.39 -6.40 -7.75
C SER A 381 -16.85 -6.53 -6.32
N GLN A 382 -15.54 -6.69 -6.14
CA GLN A 382 -14.90 -6.76 -4.83
C GLN A 382 -14.87 -5.38 -4.17
N THR A 383 -14.52 -4.35 -4.93
CA THR A 383 -14.54 -2.95 -4.47
C THR A 383 -15.96 -2.52 -4.11
N ASP A 384 -16.94 -2.87 -4.94
CA ASP A 384 -18.35 -2.61 -4.66
C ASP A 384 -18.84 -3.32 -3.38
N GLN A 385 -18.50 -4.61 -3.20
CA GLN A 385 -18.81 -5.35 -1.97
C GLN A 385 -18.15 -4.74 -0.73
N PHE A 386 -16.88 -4.32 -0.84
CA PHE A 386 -16.16 -3.66 0.25
C PHE A 386 -16.82 -2.33 0.64
N CYS A 387 -17.15 -1.49 -0.35
CA CYS A 387 -17.82 -0.21 -0.11
C CYS A 387 -19.20 -0.41 0.56
N ARG A 388 -19.99 -1.39 0.11
CA ARG A 388 -21.28 -1.73 0.73
C ARG A 388 -21.12 -2.28 2.15
N MET A 389 -20.16 -3.17 2.38
CA MET A 389 -19.88 -3.72 3.72
C MET A 389 -19.53 -2.60 4.70
N LEU A 390 -18.73 -1.64 4.25
CA LEU A 390 -18.27 -0.53 5.07
C LEU A 390 -19.23 0.67 5.06
N ASP A 391 -20.35 0.60 4.33
CA ASP A 391 -21.35 1.65 4.16
C ASP A 391 -20.74 2.99 3.69
N ILE A 392 -19.86 2.94 2.69
CA ILE A 392 -19.19 4.11 2.10
C ILE A 392 -19.50 4.24 0.61
N PRO A 393 -19.41 5.45 0.02
CA PRO A 393 -19.55 5.62 -1.42
C PRO A 393 -18.53 4.79 -2.21
N ASN A 394 -18.94 4.28 -3.36
CA ASN A 394 -18.03 3.66 -4.33
C ASN A 394 -17.69 4.68 -5.42
N PRO A 395 -16.46 5.24 -5.46
CA PRO A 395 -16.10 6.25 -6.45
C PRO A 395 -15.88 5.67 -7.85
N PHE A 396 -15.88 4.34 -7.99
CA PHE A 396 -15.74 3.62 -9.26
C PHE A 396 -17.07 3.13 -9.83
N SER A 397 -18.19 3.25 -9.10
CA SER A 397 -19.49 2.93 -9.69
C SER A 397 -19.85 3.99 -10.72
N GLU A 398 -20.47 3.57 -11.83
CA GLU A 398 -21.08 4.50 -12.78
C GLU A 398 -22.07 5.37 -12.01
N VAL A 399 -21.86 6.69 -12.01
CA VAL A 399 -22.96 7.62 -11.75
C VAL A 399 -23.91 7.36 -12.91
N ARG A 400 -25.00 6.63 -12.65
CA ARG A 400 -26.15 6.71 -13.55
C ARG A 400 -26.55 8.16 -13.51
N ASP A 401 -26.49 8.85 -14.65
CA ASP A 401 -27.17 10.12 -14.83
C ASP A 401 -28.67 9.84 -14.66
N GLU A 402 -29.15 9.80 -13.41
CA GLU A 402 -30.56 10.00 -13.07
C GLU A 402 -30.85 11.50 -13.24
N ASP A 403 -30.79 11.97 -14.49
CA ASP A 403 -31.45 13.19 -14.98
C ASP A 403 -31.23 13.32 -16.50
N ASN A 404 -31.76 12.35 -17.24
CA ASN A 404 -32.39 12.69 -18.52
C ASN A 404 -33.86 12.33 -18.36
N GLY A 405 -34.64 13.33 -17.96
CA GLY A 405 -36.10 13.32 -18.08
C GLY A 405 -36.49 13.12 -19.54
N GLY A 406 -36.54 11.86 -19.95
CA GLY A 406 -37.22 11.38 -21.14
C GLY A 406 -38.33 10.46 -20.67
N ASP A 407 -39.51 11.05 -20.50
CA ASP A 407 -40.77 10.32 -20.52
C ASP A 407 -40.80 9.47 -21.80
N ASP A 408 -40.80 8.15 -21.64
CA ASP A 408 -41.43 7.22 -22.57
C ASP A 408 -41.63 5.89 -21.84
N GLY A 409 -42.78 5.80 -21.18
CA GLY A 409 -43.26 4.56 -20.61
C GLY A 409 -43.48 3.49 -21.68
N ILE A 410 -42.82 2.34 -21.51
CA ILE A 410 -43.30 1.09 -22.10
C ILE A 410 -43.27 0.00 -21.02
N VAL A 411 -44.46 -0.30 -20.50
CA VAL A 411 -44.77 -1.48 -19.68
C VAL A 411 -44.96 -2.65 -20.64
N PHE A 412 -44.16 -3.70 -20.52
CA PHE A 412 -44.51 -5.00 -21.09
C PHE A 412 -45.18 -5.85 -20.02
N ARG A 413 -46.41 -6.29 -20.34
CA ARG A 413 -47.17 -7.32 -19.63
C ARG A 413 -46.54 -8.69 -19.79
#